data_AF-A0A936U5Q3-F1
#
_entry.id   AF-A0A936U5Q3-F1
#
_cell.length_a   1.000
_cell.length_b   1.000
_cell.length_c   1.000
_cell.angle_alpha   90.00
_cell.angle_beta   90.00
_cell.angle_gamma   90.00
#
_symmetry.space_group_name_H-M   'P 1'
#
loop_
_entity.id
_entity.type
_entity.pdbx_description
1 polymer ?
#
loop_
_entity_poly.entity_id
_entity_poly.type
_entity_poly.pdbx_seq_one_letter_code
_entity_poly.pdbx_strand_id
1 'polypeptide(L)'
;MPPLIACAACGQHVLTSACACAHCGAKLKDCGLRASAAAAIMGLTLGGCVIQGEPEYGVVVSYDDEDGDGYYAQTDDCDDTDAAINPGAIDTVDDGVDSNCDGDDNT
;
A
#
# COMPACT_ATOMS: atom_id res chain seq x y z
N MET A 1 18.86 11.97 8.99
CA MET A 1 18.29 10.94 8.10
C MET A 1 17.63 9.90 8.98
N PRO A 2 16.30 9.76 8.96
CA PRO A 2 15.63 8.75 9.77
C PRO A 2 16.05 7.34 9.29
N PRO A 3 16.27 6.38 10.21
CA PRO A 3 16.58 5.00 9.81
C PRO A 3 15.39 4.35 9.08
N LEU A 4 15.70 3.63 7.99
CA LEU A 4 14.74 2.89 7.16
C LEU A 4 15.04 1.39 7.23
N ILE A 5 14.01 0.56 7.13
CA ILE A 5 14.08 -0.92 7.06
C ILE A 5 13.27 -1.41 5.85
N ALA A 6 13.68 -2.51 5.23
CA ALA A 6 12.90 -3.13 4.16
C ALA A 6 11.72 -3.92 4.72
N CYS A 7 10.55 -3.77 4.11
CA CYS A 7 9.37 -4.59 4.39
C CYS A 7 9.60 -6.01 3.90
N ALA A 8 9.41 -7.00 4.76
CA ALA A 8 9.59 -8.41 4.39
C ALA A 8 8.52 -8.94 3.42
N ALA A 9 7.39 -8.24 3.28
CA ALA A 9 6.28 -8.66 2.43
C ALA A 9 6.39 -8.09 1.00
N CYS A 10 6.75 -6.82 0.84
CA CYS A 10 6.81 -6.14 -0.47
C CYS A 10 8.19 -5.57 -0.84
N GLY A 11 9.21 -5.78 0.00
CA GLY A 11 10.58 -5.30 -0.25
C GLY A 11 10.79 -3.78 -0.10
N GLN A 12 9.73 -2.99 0.05
CA GLN A 12 9.82 -1.52 0.10
C GLN A 12 10.44 -1.00 1.40
N HIS A 13 11.19 0.10 1.29
CA HIS A 13 11.81 0.75 2.44
C HIS A 13 10.80 1.59 3.21
N VAL A 14 10.69 1.32 4.51
CA VAL A 14 9.75 1.94 5.43
C VAL A 14 10.50 2.46 6.65
N LEU A 15 9.95 3.48 7.31
CA LEU A 15 10.54 4.04 8.52
C LEU A 15 10.66 2.95 9.60
N THR A 16 11.79 2.88 10.30
CA THR A 16 11.92 1.90 11.41
C THR A 16 10.96 2.18 12.58
N SER A 17 10.33 3.36 12.60
CA SER A 17 9.28 3.73 13.54
C SER A 17 7.87 3.37 13.05
N ALA A 18 7.72 2.87 11.82
CA ALA A 18 6.43 2.49 11.25
C ALA A 18 5.96 1.13 11.79
N CYS A 19 4.67 1.06 12.06
CA CYS A 19 4.01 -0.08 12.71
C CYS A 19 3.39 -1.06 11.72
N ALA A 20 3.17 -0.59 10.51
CA ALA A 20 2.75 -1.36 9.36
C ALA A 20 3.43 -0.75 8.13
N CYS A 21 3.59 -1.57 7.10
CA CYS A 21 4.03 -1.10 5.81
C CYS A 21 2.95 -0.20 5.21
N ALA A 22 3.31 1.01 4.82
CA ALA A 22 2.39 1.92 4.15
C ALA A 22 2.03 1.45 2.73
N HIS A 23 2.82 0.54 2.14
CA HIS A 23 2.59 0.02 0.80
C HIS A 23 1.70 -1.24 0.79
N CYS A 24 1.97 -2.23 1.64
CA CYS A 24 1.23 -3.51 1.63
C CYS A 24 0.44 -3.80 2.92
N GLY A 25 0.42 -2.87 3.89
CA GLY A 25 -0.25 -3.08 5.18
C GLY A 25 0.40 -4.12 6.11
N ALA A 26 1.46 -4.79 5.66
CA ALA A 26 2.13 -5.84 6.44
C ALA A 26 2.65 -5.31 7.79
N LYS A 27 2.47 -6.10 8.86
CA LYS A 27 2.98 -5.75 10.20
C LYS A 27 4.50 -5.84 10.22
N LEU A 28 5.16 -4.73 10.54
CA LEU A 28 6.63 -4.65 10.55
C LEU A 28 7.21 -4.97 11.94
N LYS A 29 6.54 -4.52 12.99
CA LYS A 29 6.91 -4.77 14.37
C LYS A 29 5.69 -4.63 15.27
N ASP A 30 5.70 -5.29 16.42
CA ASP A 30 4.71 -5.09 17.47
C ASP A 30 4.77 -3.64 17.99
N CYS A 31 4.09 -2.74 17.29
CA CYS A 31 3.66 -1.46 17.84
C CYS A 31 2.42 -1.62 18.71
N GLY A 32 2.11 -2.85 19.14
CA GLY A 32 1.13 -3.14 20.15
C GLY A 32 1.50 -2.38 21.41
N LEU A 33 0.86 -1.23 21.57
CA LEU A 33 0.27 -0.73 22.80
C LEU A 33 0.91 -1.39 24.03
N ARG A 34 1.71 -0.64 24.79
CA ARG A 34 1.89 -0.99 26.20
C ARG A 34 0.49 -1.09 26.80
N ALA A 35 -0.04 -2.30 26.91
CA ALA A 35 -1.28 -2.59 27.59
C ALA A 35 -1.01 -2.35 29.08
N SER A 36 -1.03 -1.08 29.47
CA SER A 36 -1.07 -0.68 30.86
C SER A 36 -2.45 -1.09 31.36
N ALA A 37 -2.51 -2.29 31.94
CA ALA A 37 -3.66 -2.81 32.64
C ALA A 37 -3.97 -1.91 33.86
N ALA A 38 -4.75 -0.86 33.66
CA ALA A 38 -5.48 -0.18 34.74
C ALA A 38 -6.45 0.86 34.16
N ALA A 39 -7.72 0.51 34.02
CA ALA A 39 -8.87 1.29 34.50
C ALA A 39 -10.16 0.75 33.87
N ALA A 40 -10.89 -0.05 34.63
CA ALA A 40 -12.29 -0.33 34.37
C ALA A 40 -13.09 0.97 34.54
N ILE A 41 -13.65 1.50 33.45
CA ILE A 41 -14.76 2.44 33.52
C ILE A 41 -15.75 2.09 32.41
N MET A 42 -16.89 1.57 32.82
CA MET A 42 -18.10 1.46 32.00
C MET A 42 -18.48 2.85 31.49
N GLY A 43 -18.62 3.01 30.17
CA GLY A 43 -19.39 4.12 29.60
C GLY A 43 -18.68 4.85 28.46
N LEU A 44 -19.32 4.78 27.29
CA LEU A 44 -19.03 5.47 26.03
C LEU A 44 -17.72 5.08 25.33
N THR A 45 -17.91 4.29 24.28
CA THR A 45 -16.91 3.88 23.30
C THR A 45 -16.27 5.10 22.63
N LEU A 46 -15.22 5.65 23.23
CA LEU A 46 -14.17 6.32 22.50
C LEU A 46 -13.44 5.26 21.68
N GLY A 47 -14.04 4.90 20.54
CA GLY A 47 -13.36 4.24 19.43
C GLY A 47 -12.41 5.20 18.73
N GLY A 48 -11.48 5.81 19.48
CA GLY A 48 -10.27 6.42 18.95
C GLY A 48 -9.13 5.44 19.23
N CYS A 49 -8.51 4.84 18.23
CA CYS A 49 -7.81 5.53 17.16
C CYS A 49 -8.35 5.13 15.79
N VAL A 50 -9.09 6.05 15.15
CA VAL A 50 -9.19 6.07 13.70
C VAL A 50 -7.81 6.49 13.20
N ILE A 51 -7.00 5.52 12.76
CA ILE A 51 -5.96 5.77 11.76
C ILE A 51 -6.58 5.59 10.37
N GLN A 52 -7.65 6.33 10.08
CA GLN A 52 -7.74 6.84 8.72
C GLN A 52 -6.74 7.97 8.72
N GLY A 53 -5.64 7.77 8.00
CA GLY A 53 -4.67 8.83 7.79
C GLY A 53 -5.41 10.02 7.23
N GLU A 54 -5.55 11.06 8.03
CA GLU A 54 -5.86 12.40 7.53
C GLU A 54 -4.58 12.87 6.84
N PRO A 55 -4.51 12.99 5.51
CA PRO A 55 -3.43 13.74 4.92
C PRO A 55 -3.66 15.21 5.30
N GLU A 56 -2.78 15.78 6.12
CA GLU A 56 -2.75 17.23 6.42
C GLU A 56 -2.41 18.11 5.18
N TYR A 57 -2.55 17.54 3.98
CA TYR A 57 -2.59 18.22 2.70
C TYR A 57 -3.60 17.46 1.82
N GLY A 58 -4.80 18.02 1.66
CA GLY A 58 -5.98 17.36 1.09
C GLY A 58 -5.86 16.96 -0.37
N VAL A 59 -5.11 15.88 -0.63
CA VAL A 59 -5.25 15.02 -1.79
C VAL A 59 -5.48 13.64 -1.20
N VAL A 60 -6.73 13.20 -1.20
CA VAL A 60 -7.05 11.78 -1.11
C VAL A 60 -6.62 11.20 -2.46
N VAL A 61 -5.34 10.89 -2.62
CA VAL A 61 -4.95 9.87 -3.60
C VAL A 61 -5.46 8.58 -3.00
N SER A 62 -6.68 8.18 -3.41
CA SER A 62 -7.03 6.78 -3.34
C SER A 62 -6.03 6.08 -4.23
N TYR A 63 -5.32 5.13 -3.65
CA TYR A 63 -4.55 4.13 -4.38
C TYR A 63 -5.56 3.02 -4.65
N ASP A 64 -6.21 3.12 -5.81
CA ASP A 64 -7.13 2.09 -6.28
C ASP A 64 -6.29 0.98 -6.94
N ASP A 65 -6.54 -0.25 -6.51
CA ASP A 65 -5.92 -1.52 -6.90
C ASP A 65 -7.09 -2.51 -6.99
N GLU A 66 -7.88 -2.40 -8.07
CA GLU A 66 -9.14 -3.13 -8.24
C GLU A 66 -8.89 -4.60 -8.61
N ASP A 67 -7.78 -4.90 -9.27
CA ASP A 67 -7.40 -6.27 -9.64
C ASP A 67 -6.53 -7.00 -8.61
N GLY A 68 -5.90 -6.28 -7.67
CA GLY A 68 -5.12 -6.83 -6.56
C GLY A 68 -3.71 -7.27 -6.93
N ASP A 69 -3.11 -6.74 -7.99
CA ASP A 69 -1.78 -7.12 -8.45
C ASP A 69 -0.63 -6.37 -7.75
N GLY A 70 -0.97 -5.32 -6.98
CA GLY A 70 -0.07 -4.51 -6.19
C GLY A 70 0.53 -3.30 -6.93
N TYR A 71 0.06 -3.03 -8.15
CA TYR A 71 0.18 -1.75 -8.84
C TYR A 71 -1.11 -0.94 -8.62
N TYR A 72 -1.07 0.34 -8.96
CA TYR A 72 -2.18 1.26 -8.69
C TYR A 72 -2.51 2.05 -9.94
N ALA A 73 -3.81 2.19 -10.26
CA ALA A 73 -4.30 2.94 -11.42
C ALA A 73 -3.73 4.36 -11.56
N GLN A 74 -3.38 5.01 -10.45
CA GLN A 74 -2.94 6.41 -10.45
C GLN A 74 -1.43 6.57 -10.62
N THR A 75 -0.66 5.49 -10.49
CA THR A 75 0.81 5.55 -10.55
C THR A 75 1.37 4.82 -11.75
N ASP A 76 1.07 3.52 -11.85
CA ASP A 76 1.85 2.63 -12.70
C ASP A 76 0.99 1.59 -13.46
N ASP A 77 -0.28 1.40 -13.10
CA ASP A 77 -1.16 0.44 -13.77
C ASP A 77 -1.98 1.10 -14.89
N CYS A 78 -1.87 0.56 -16.10
CA CYS A 78 -2.60 0.99 -17.29
C CYS A 78 -3.98 0.32 -17.45
N ASP A 79 -4.23 -0.82 -16.78
CA ASP A 79 -5.53 -1.50 -16.71
C ASP A 79 -5.77 -2.15 -15.33
N ASP A 80 -6.19 -1.32 -14.37
CA ASP A 80 -6.56 -1.67 -12.98
C ASP A 80 -7.76 -2.64 -12.84
N THR A 81 -8.20 -3.24 -13.95
CA THR A 81 -9.21 -4.29 -13.98
C THR A 81 -8.66 -5.67 -14.35
N ASP A 82 -7.38 -5.76 -14.73
CA ASP A 82 -6.72 -7.00 -15.16
C ASP A 82 -5.30 -7.14 -14.59
N ALA A 83 -5.17 -7.96 -13.54
CA ALA A 83 -3.91 -8.24 -12.84
C ALA A 83 -2.78 -8.85 -13.71
N ALA A 84 -3.05 -9.15 -14.99
CA ALA A 84 -2.05 -9.56 -15.96
C ALA A 84 -1.42 -8.38 -16.73
N ILE A 85 -2.02 -7.19 -16.67
CA ILE A 85 -1.57 -5.96 -17.32
C ILE A 85 -1.00 -5.04 -16.25
N ASN A 86 0.32 -4.97 -16.15
CA ASN A 86 1.01 -4.13 -15.18
C ASN A 86 2.50 -3.97 -15.51
N PRO A 87 3.21 -3.01 -14.88
CA PRO A 87 4.65 -2.80 -15.06
C PRO A 87 5.58 -4.00 -14.89
N GLY A 88 5.11 -5.06 -14.23
CA GLY A 88 5.86 -6.30 -14.04
C GLY A 88 5.54 -7.40 -15.05
N ALA A 89 4.54 -7.20 -15.90
CA ALA A 89 4.15 -8.14 -16.93
C ALA A 89 5.15 -8.15 -18.11
N ILE A 90 5.02 -9.17 -18.95
CA ILE A 90 5.84 -9.33 -20.17
C ILE A 90 4.89 -9.12 -21.35
N ASP A 91 5.28 -8.29 -22.33
CA ASP A 91 4.45 -8.15 -23.52
C ASP A 91 4.44 -9.40 -24.38
N THR A 92 3.30 -9.58 -25.03
CA THR A 92 3.24 -10.36 -26.25
C THR A 92 3.41 -9.43 -27.44
N VAL A 93 4.64 -9.40 -27.97
CA VAL A 93 5.02 -8.54 -29.12
C VAL A 93 3.98 -8.54 -30.25
N ASP A 94 3.53 -7.33 -30.60
CA ASP A 94 2.62 -7.03 -31.72
C ASP A 94 1.23 -7.70 -31.58
N ASP A 95 0.74 -7.94 -30.36
CA ASP A 95 -0.63 -8.41 -30.12
C ASP A 95 -1.67 -7.28 -29.94
N GLY A 96 -1.19 -6.04 -29.84
CA GLY A 96 -1.99 -4.83 -29.69
C GLY A 96 -2.30 -4.46 -28.25
N VAL A 97 -1.72 -5.14 -27.26
CA VAL A 97 -1.87 -4.89 -25.83
C VAL A 97 -0.51 -4.59 -25.22
N ASP A 98 -0.36 -3.36 -24.74
CA ASP A 98 0.73 -2.99 -23.83
C ASP A 98 0.43 -3.62 -22.47
N SER A 99 0.96 -4.81 -22.24
CA SER A 99 0.75 -5.58 -21.02
C SER A 99 1.66 -5.07 -19.91
N ASN A 100 2.82 -4.52 -20.25
CA ASN A 100 3.83 -4.08 -19.30
C ASN A 100 3.70 -2.60 -18.91
N CYS A 101 2.70 -1.88 -19.43
CA CYS A 101 2.42 -0.48 -19.19
C CYS A 101 3.62 0.47 -19.43
N ASP A 102 4.54 0.13 -20.34
CA ASP A 102 5.71 0.95 -20.67
C ASP A 102 5.44 1.99 -21.77
N GLY A 103 4.27 1.91 -22.40
CA GLY A 103 3.81 2.80 -23.46
C GLY A 103 4.11 2.30 -24.88
N ASP A 104 4.74 1.14 -25.03
CA ASP A 104 5.00 0.45 -26.28
C ASP A 104 4.52 -1.02 -26.19
N ASP A 105 4.03 -1.60 -27.29
CA ASP A 105 3.74 -3.04 -27.39
C ASP A 105 4.95 -3.70 -28.07
N ASN A 106 6.01 -4.01 -27.32
CA ASN A 106 7.23 -4.53 -27.93
C ASN A 106 8.15 -5.44 -27.08
N THR A 107 7.90 -5.65 -25.78
CA THR A 107 8.86 -6.38 -24.91
C THR A 107 8.28 -7.20 -23.77
#